data_AF-A0A7V5JH14-F1
#
_entry.id   AF-A0A7V5JH14-F1
#
_cell.length_a   1.000
_cell.length_b   1.000
_cell.length_c   1.000
_cell.angle_alpha   90.00
_cell.angle_beta   90.00
_cell.angle_gamma   90.00
#
_symmetry.space_group_name_H-M   'P 1'
#
loop_
_entity.id
_entity.type
_entity.pdbx_description
1 polymer ?
#
loop_
_entity_poly.entity_id
_entity_poly.type
_entity_poly.pdbx_seq_one_letter_code
_entity_poly.pdbx_strand_id
1 'polypeptide(L)'
;MPFSPFQFLLFLFLVVFLVAFVQVGLLTLAFDKLGISPAGGLTLLLASLFGSAVNLPVVRVRADDALAGDVPPMLRGLLRAPDRPFTGETVIAVNLGGCVIPVLF
;
A
#
# COMPACT_ATOMS: atom_id res chain seq x y z
N MET A 1 -12.07 20.48 -4.70
CA MET A 1 -11.61 20.39 -6.10
C MET A 1 -10.96 19.03 -6.29
N PRO A 2 -11.30 18.26 -7.33
CA PRO A 2 -10.51 17.07 -7.66
C PRO A 2 -9.14 17.57 -8.16
N PHE A 3 -8.06 17.02 -7.60
CA PHE A 3 -6.65 17.31 -7.88
C PHE A 3 -6.17 18.75 -7.60
N SER A 4 -5.52 18.92 -6.44
CA SER A 4 -4.67 20.09 -6.17
C SER A 4 -3.34 19.94 -6.92
N PRO A 5 -2.82 21.00 -7.60
CA PRO A 5 -1.49 20.99 -8.22
C PRO A 5 -0.38 20.54 -7.24
N PHE A 6 -0.53 20.85 -5.96
CA PHE A 6 0.39 20.41 -4.92
C PHE A 6 0.40 18.89 -4.76
N GLN A 7 -0.76 18.22 -4.77
CA GLN A 7 -0.85 16.76 -4.67
C GLN A 7 -0.20 16.07 -5.86
N PHE A 8 -0.36 16.64 -7.06
CA PHE A 8 0.28 16.13 -8.27
C PHE A 8 1.81 16.28 -8.20
N LEU A 9 2.31 17.45 -7.80
CA LEU A 9 3.74 17.69 -7.62
C LEU A 9 4.35 16.79 -6.55
N LEU A 10 3.64 16.58 -5.42
CA LEU A 10 4.07 15.64 -4.38
C LEU A 10 4.13 14.20 -4.89
N PHE A 11 3.11 13.76 -5.64
CA PHE A 11 3.12 12.43 -6.26
C PHE A 11 4.30 12.26 -7.21
N LEU A 12 4.52 13.22 -8.11
CA LEU A 12 5.66 13.19 -9.03
C LEU A 12 7.00 13.16 -8.29
N PHE A 13 7.13 13.98 -7.24
CA PHE A 13 8.31 13.98 -6.38
C PHE A 13 8.54 12.60 -5.75
N LEU A 14 7.50 11.96 -5.20
CA LEU A 14 7.61 10.62 -4.60
C LEU A 14 8.02 9.56 -5.62
N VAL A 15 7.49 9.61 -6.85
CA VAL A 15 7.88 8.70 -7.93
C VAL A 15 9.34 8.91 -8.33
N VAL A 16 9.76 10.16 -8.55
CA VAL A 16 11.17 10.47 -8.89
C VAL A 16 12.10 10.05 -7.76
N PHE A 17 11.72 10.31 -6.51
CA PHE A 17 12.46 9.91 -5.33
C PHE A 17 12.63 8.39 -5.24
N LEU A 18 11.56 7.63 -5.48
CA LEU A 18 11.60 6.17 -5.55
C LEU A 18 12.56 5.67 -6.65
N VAL A 19 12.45 6.23 -7.86
CA VAL A 19 13.33 5.87 -8.99
C VAL A 19 14.79 6.19 -8.67
N ALA A 20 15.07 7.33 -8.04
CA ALA A 20 16.42 7.68 -7.62
C ALA A 20 16.99 6.66 -6.61
N PHE A 21 16.19 6.20 -5.65
CA PHE A 21 16.60 5.15 -4.69
C PHE A 21 16.95 3.82 -5.38
N VAL A 22 16.15 3.44 -6.39
CA VAL A 22 16.44 2.27 -7.22
C VAL A 22 17.76 2.46 -7.99
N GLN A 23 17.96 3.61 -8.64
CA GLN A 23 19.15 3.88 -9.47
C GLN A 23 20.45 3.98 -8.67
N VAL A 24 20.41 4.55 -7.46
CA VAL A 24 21.57 4.63 -6.56
C VAL A 24 21.90 3.26 -5.95
N GLY A 25 21.06 2.24 -6.17
CA GLY A 25 21.28 0.88 -5.68
C GLY A 25 21.04 0.74 -4.18
N LEU A 26 20.37 1.70 -3.54
CA LEU A 26 20.12 1.66 -2.10
C LEU A 26 19.20 0.49 -1.72
N LEU A 27 18.23 0.20 -2.60
CA LEU A 27 17.37 -0.98 -2.48
C LEU A 27 18.15 -2.28 -2.69
N THR A 28 19.02 -2.33 -3.69
CA THR A 28 19.92 -3.47 -3.91
C THR A 28 20.78 -3.75 -2.68
N LEU A 29 21.38 -2.71 -2.09
CA LEU A 29 22.17 -2.85 -0.87
C LEU A 29 21.34 -3.38 0.31
N ALA A 30 20.09 -2.93 0.46
CA ALA A 30 19.20 -3.41 1.50
C ALA A 30 18.80 -4.88 1.28
N PHE A 31 18.49 -5.26 0.04
CA PHE A 31 18.11 -6.62 -0.32
C PHE A 31 19.30 -7.60 -0.26
N ASP A 32 20.50 -7.18 -0.65
CA ASP A 32 21.73 -7.96 -0.48
C ASP A 32 21.98 -8.28 1.00
N LYS A 33 21.73 -7.31 1.90
CA LYS A 33 21.82 -7.53 3.36
C LYS A 33 20.76 -8.50 3.89
N LEU A 34 19.64 -8.65 3.19
CA LEU A 34 18.59 -9.63 3.48
C LEU A 34 18.87 -10.99 2.82
N GLY A 35 19.98 -11.15 2.10
CA GLY A 35 20.33 -12.37 1.38
C GLY A 35 19.58 -12.55 0.06
N ILE A 36 18.91 -11.50 -0.43
CA ILE A 36 18.11 -11.52 -1.65
C ILE A 36 18.97 -10.98 -2.79
N SER A 37 19.05 -11.73 -3.90
CA SER A 37 19.78 -11.27 -5.08
C SER A 37 19.23 -9.94 -5.64
N PRO A 38 20.03 -9.12 -6.34
CA PRO A 38 19.56 -7.86 -6.93
C PRO A 38 18.32 -8.01 -7.81
N ALA A 39 18.28 -9.05 -8.65
CA ALA A 39 17.12 -9.37 -9.47
C ALA A 39 15.91 -9.76 -8.61
N GLY A 40 16.13 -10.60 -7.59
CA GLY A 40 15.10 -10.98 -6.61
C GLY A 40 14.54 -9.78 -5.84
N GLY A 41 15.39 -8.82 -5.46
CA GLY A 41 14.97 -7.59 -4.79
C GLY A 41 14.08 -6.71 -5.67
N LEU A 42 14.42 -6.57 -6.96
CA LEU A 42 13.56 -5.87 -7.91
C LEU A 42 12.23 -6.61 -8.14
N THR A 43 12.26 -7.95 -8.27
CA THR A 43 11.04 -8.76 -8.38
C THR A 43 10.18 -8.61 -7.13
N LEU A 44 10.78 -8.70 -5.94
CA LEU A 44 10.10 -8.50 -4.66
C LEU A 44 9.46 -7.11 -4.59
N LEU A 45 10.19 -6.04 -4.95
CA LEU A 45 9.66 -4.68 -4.96
C LEU A 45 8.46 -4.54 -5.90
N LEU A 46 8.59 -4.95 -7.16
CA LEU A 46 7.53 -4.80 -8.16
C LEU A 46 6.32 -5.67 -7.83
N ALA A 47 6.55 -6.94 -7.46
CA ALA A 47 5.49 -7.85 -7.07
C ALA A 47 4.76 -7.33 -5.83
N SER A 48 5.48 -6.82 -4.83
CA SER A 48 4.88 -6.21 -3.63
C SER A 48 4.08 -4.96 -3.96
N LEU A 49 4.60 -4.09 -4.85
CA LEU A 49 3.90 -2.88 -5.27
C LEU A 49 2.58 -3.20 -5.96
N PHE A 50 2.59 -4.09 -6.97
CA PHE A 50 1.37 -4.48 -7.67
C PHE A 50 0.43 -5.31 -6.79
N GLY A 51 0.99 -6.21 -5.98
CA GLY A 51 0.23 -7.02 -5.02
C GLY A 51 -0.41 -6.19 -3.92
N SER A 52 0.12 -5.00 -3.60
CA SER A 52 -0.45 -4.15 -2.54
C SER A 52 -1.89 -3.70 -2.81
N ALA A 53 -2.29 -3.66 -4.09
CA ALA A 53 -3.66 -3.34 -4.49
C ALA A 53 -4.66 -4.48 -4.16
N VAL A 54 -4.18 -5.66 -3.80
CA VAL A 54 -4.99 -6.85 -3.53
C VAL A 54 -4.98 -7.16 -2.05
N ASN A 55 -6.17 -7.15 -1.45
CA ASN A 55 -6.38 -7.61 -0.07
C ASN A 55 -7.13 -8.95 -0.10
N LEU A 56 -6.54 -9.98 0.51
CA LEU A 56 -7.09 -11.34 0.57
C LEU A 56 -7.90 -11.50 1.86
N PRO A 57 -9.23 -11.72 1.80
CA PRO A 57 -10.04 -11.91 2.99
C PRO A 57 -9.67 -13.22 3.69
N VAL A 58 -9.44 -13.15 5.00
CA VAL A 58 -9.10 -14.31 5.84
C VAL A 58 -10.29 -14.73 6.69
N VAL A 59 -10.96 -13.78 7.34
CA VAL A 59 -12.11 -14.06 8.21
C VAL A 59 -13.10 -12.90 8.23
N ARG A 60 -14.37 -13.23 8.46
CA ARG A 60 -15.46 -12.28 8.68
C ARG A 60 -15.93 -12.41 10.12
N VAL A 61 -16.00 -11.29 10.82
CA VAL A 61 -16.42 -11.23 12.22
C VAL A 61 -17.66 -10.36 12.32
N ARG A 62 -18.69 -10.83 13.04
CA ARG A 62 -19.86 -10.00 13.34
C ARG A 62 -19.42 -8.78 14.14
N ALA A 63 -19.93 -7.63 13.76
CA ALA A 63 -19.65 -6.38 14.44
C ALA A 63 -20.98 -5.64 14.66
N ASP A 64 -21.21 -5.22 15.90
CA ASP A 64 -22.49 -4.67 16.32
C ASP A 64 -22.62 -3.18 15.97
N ASP A 65 -21.50 -2.48 15.80
CA ASP A 65 -21.46 -1.05 15.48
C ASP A 65 -20.54 -0.75 14.30
N ALA A 66 -21.02 0.10 13.39
CA ALA A 66 -20.13 0.88 12.54
C ALA A 66 -19.47 1.92 13.44
N LEU A 67 -18.15 1.88 13.61
CA LEU A 67 -17.42 3.04 14.11
C LEU A 67 -17.67 4.19 13.13
N ALA A 68 -18.69 5.00 13.40
CA ALA A 68 -18.99 6.22 12.69
C ALA A 68 -17.95 7.28 13.10
N GLY A 69 -16.70 7.04 12.74
CA GLY A 69 -15.67 8.06 12.77
C GLY A 69 -15.84 8.91 11.53
N ASP A 70 -16.37 10.12 11.70
CA ASP A 70 -16.33 11.13 10.63
C ASP A 70 -14.90 11.22 10.10
N VAL A 71 -14.70 10.97 8.81
CA VAL A 71 -13.38 11.08 8.19
C VAL A 71 -12.92 12.53 8.38
N PRO A 72 -11.77 12.77 9.04
CA PRO A 72 -11.27 14.12 9.28
C PRO A 72 -11.26 14.94 7.97
N PRO A 73 -11.58 16.24 8.01
CA PRO A 73 -11.64 17.06 6.80
C PRO A 73 -10.41 16.96 5.89
N MET A 74 -9.22 16.80 6.47
CA MET A 74 -7.95 16.64 5.74
C MET A 74 -7.84 15.29 4.99
N LEU A 75 -8.57 14.25 5.41
CA LEU A 75 -8.57 12.91 4.82
C LEU A 75 -9.69 12.71 3.78
N ARG A 76 -10.60 13.69 3.62
CA ARG A 76 -11.68 13.67 2.60
C ARG A 76 -11.21 13.97 1.16
N GLY A 77 -9.90 13.85 0.89
CA GLY A 77 -9.25 14.16 -0.39
C GLY A 77 -9.03 12.96 -1.30
N LEU A 78 -7.95 12.97 -2.09
CA LEU A 78 -7.62 11.96 -3.12
C LEU A 78 -7.54 10.52 -2.60
N LEU A 79 -7.19 10.34 -1.31
CA LEU A 79 -7.05 9.04 -0.65
C LEU A 79 -8.32 8.61 0.11
N ARG A 80 -9.44 9.29 -0.08
CA ARG A 80 -10.70 8.93 0.56
C ARG A 80 -11.14 7.56 0.05
N ALA A 81 -11.24 6.58 0.95
CA ALA A 81 -11.95 5.34 0.66
C ALA A 81 -13.43 5.68 0.38
N PRO A 82 -14.04 5.10 -0.67
CA PRO A 82 -15.46 5.30 -0.92
C PRO A 82 -16.26 4.88 0.32
N ASP A 83 -17.27 5.69 0.68
CA ASP A 83 -18.17 5.34 1.78
C ASP A 83 -18.84 4.01 1.43
N ARG A 84 -18.58 2.99 2.22
CA ARG A 84 -19.22 1.68 2.10
C ARG A 84 -20.22 1.53 3.22
N PRO A 85 -21.48 1.11 2.93
CA PRO A 85 -22.43 0.83 3.99
C PRO A 85 -21.89 -0.28 4.88
N PHE A 86 -22.03 -0.10 6.19
CA PHE A 86 -21.70 -1.15 7.14
C PHE A 86 -22.67 -2.32 6.99
N THR A 87 -22.14 -3.54 6.91
CA THR A 87 -22.93 -4.75 6.61
C THR A 87 -23.17 -5.64 7.84
N GLY A 88 -22.83 -5.15 9.04
CA GLY A 88 -22.86 -5.98 10.27
C GLY A 88 -21.66 -6.93 10.40
N GLU A 89 -20.69 -6.83 9.48
CA GLU A 89 -19.50 -7.66 9.45
C GLU A 89 -18.24 -6.80 9.24
N THR A 90 -17.18 -7.17 9.94
CA THR A 90 -15.82 -6.72 9.66
C THR A 90 -15.05 -7.82 8.95
N VAL A 91 -14.52 -7.50 7.76
CA VAL A 91 -13.64 -8.41 7.00
C VAL A 91 -12.20 -8.15 7.43
N ILE A 92 -11.57 -9.15 8.02
CA ILE A 92 -10.12 -9.15 8.25
C ILE A 92 -9.45 -9.70 7.00
N ALA A 93 -8.57 -8.92 6.40
CA ALA A 93 -7.85 -9.28 5.19
C ALA A 93 -6.34 -9.11 5.38
N VAL A 94 -5.56 -9.92 4.66
CA VAL A 94 -4.11 -9.77 4.56
C VAL A 94 -3.75 -9.14 3.21
N ASN A 95 -2.77 -8.24 3.23
CA ASN A 95 -2.32 -7.59 2.00
C ASN A 95 -1.41 -8.52 1.20
N LEU A 96 -1.71 -8.77 -0.08
CA LEU A 96 -0.89 -9.66 -0.90
C LEU A 96 0.55 -9.11 -1.02
N GLY A 97 0.68 -7.81 -1.29
CA GLY A 97 1.98 -7.17 -1.49
C GLY A 97 2.83 -7.02 -0.23
N GLY A 98 2.22 -6.61 0.88
CA GLY A 98 2.93 -6.31 2.13
C GLY A 98 3.02 -7.46 3.11
N CYS A 99 2.26 -8.55 2.91
CA CYS A 99 2.20 -9.67 3.85
C CYS A 99 2.55 -11.01 3.21
N VAL A 100 1.98 -11.33 2.04
CA VAL A 100 2.16 -12.66 1.43
C VAL A 100 3.42 -12.73 0.58
N ILE A 101 3.60 -11.80 -0.36
CA ILE A 101 4.74 -11.79 -1.29
C ILE A 101 6.10 -11.79 -0.55
N PRO A 102 6.31 -11.00 0.53
CA PRO A 102 7.59 -10.98 1.23
C PRO A 102 8.01 -12.31 1.86
N VAL A 103 7.06 -13.22 2.15
CA VAL A 103 7.35 -14.54 2.76
C VAL A 103 7.84 -15.55 1.72
N LEU A 104 7.72 -15.23 0.43
CA LEU A 104 8.12 -16.09 -0.68
C LEU A 104 9.54 -15.82 -1.21
N PHE A 105 10.24 -14.84 -0.63
CA PHE A 105 11.61 -14.41 -0.99
C PHE A 105 12.56 -14.62 0.19
#